data_AF-A0A1L8MY31-F1
#
_entry.id   AF-A0A1L8MY31-F1
#
_cell.length_a   1.000
_cell.length_b   1.000
_cell.length_c   1.000
_cell.angle_alpha   90.00
_cell.angle_beta   90.00
_cell.angle_gamma   90.00
#
_symmetry.space_group_name_H-M   'P 1'
#
loop_
_entity.id
_entity.type
_entity.pdbx_description
1 polymer ?
#
loop_
_entity_poly.entity_id
_entity_poly.type
_entity_poly.pdbx_seq_one_letter_code
_entity_poly.pdbx_strand_id
1 'polypeptide(L)'
;MKDNKILQQLNNYINYKHSLGFKFKHVESVLRNFASYTLSIDYNGSITLEIVLKWISTGRQFDKTMGRKLEVIRPFSKYVTAFDNKAEIIPLVYKNVHDRPTPYIYTEDEIIKLMAECQNIYSPDGIRATSIKIVIGLLWATGLRPSEPVNLTNADVNLDNLVLHIKETKFSKERYVTFDNSVKYQLYKYKLLKEQKFGIKGLEEPFFYTTGGKPLTERALAYAFKLIRPCIAAKPIGYSHVRLYDFRHTKACNTIKYWTEQGIDVNKNLYILSTYMGHVKPQDTYWYLSATPDMLELCCSKYEKMFGGDQIDAF
;
A
#
# COMPACT_ATOMS: atom_id res chain seq x y z
N MET A 1 -22.46 18.86 -25.13
CA MET A 1 -21.87 18.47 -23.82
C MET A 1 -22.18 19.59 -22.84
N LYS A 2 -22.65 19.26 -21.62
CA LYS A 2 -22.69 20.28 -20.56
C LYS A 2 -21.25 20.70 -20.28
N ASP A 3 -20.95 21.98 -20.45
CA ASP A 3 -19.64 22.56 -20.26
C ASP A 3 -19.80 23.72 -19.26
N ASN A 4 -18.80 23.91 -18.40
CA ASN A 4 -18.79 24.99 -17.43
C ASN A 4 -17.39 25.57 -17.27
N LYS A 5 -17.33 26.77 -16.68
CA LYS A 5 -16.09 27.54 -16.53
C LYS A 5 -14.96 26.73 -15.89
N ILE A 6 -15.26 25.99 -14.83
CA ILE A 6 -14.28 25.18 -14.09
C ILE A 6 -13.73 24.02 -14.95
N LEU A 7 -14.58 23.34 -15.73
CA LEU A 7 -14.14 22.26 -16.60
C LEU A 7 -13.19 22.75 -17.70
N GLN A 8 -13.48 23.90 -18.30
CA GLN A 8 -12.60 24.54 -19.30
C GLN A 8 -11.24 24.90 -18.69
N GLN A 9 -11.26 25.57 -17.54
CA GLN A 9 -10.06 25.92 -16.78
C GLN A 9 -9.23 24.69 -16.39
N LEU A 10 -9.90 23.60 -15.99
CA LEU A 10 -9.26 22.33 -15.67
C LEU A 10 -8.58 21.71 -16.89
N ASN A 11 -9.25 21.65 -18.03
CA ASN A 11 -8.66 21.10 -19.25
C ASN A 11 -7.41 21.89 -19.66
N ASN A 12 -7.44 23.23 -19.56
CA ASN A 12 -6.26 24.08 -19.80
C ASN A 12 -5.13 23.78 -18.81
N TYR A 13 -5.45 23.61 -17.52
CA TYR A 13 -4.46 23.28 -16.49
C TYR A 13 -3.81 21.90 -16.73
N ILE A 14 -4.59 20.89 -17.09
CA ILE A 14 -4.08 19.54 -17.39
C ILE A 14 -3.16 19.59 -18.60
N ASN A 15 -3.57 20.28 -19.67
CA ASN A 15 -2.75 20.45 -20.88
C ASN A 15 -1.42 21.15 -20.57
N TYR A 16 -1.46 22.22 -19.77
CA TYR A 16 -0.26 22.91 -19.28
C TYR A 16 0.66 21.98 -18.46
N LYS A 17 0.10 21.10 -17.62
CA LYS A 17 0.92 20.15 -16.85
C LYS A 17 1.51 19.05 -17.72
N HIS A 18 0.77 18.57 -18.71
CA HIS A 18 1.27 17.57 -19.66
C HIS A 18 2.37 18.14 -20.56
N SER A 19 2.28 19.41 -21.01
CA SER A 19 3.33 20.04 -21.80
C SER A 19 4.65 20.20 -21.03
N LEU A 20 4.59 20.26 -19.70
CA LEU A 20 5.76 20.24 -18.81
C LEU A 20 6.26 18.82 -18.48
N GLY A 21 5.70 17.77 -19.09
CA GLY A 21 6.13 16.38 -18.92
C GLY A 21 5.57 15.65 -17.69
N PHE A 22 4.62 16.24 -16.95
CA PHE A 22 4.02 15.56 -15.79
C PHE A 22 3.01 14.49 -16.25
N LYS A 23 3.15 13.24 -15.77
CA LYS A 23 2.19 12.15 -16.06
C LYS A 23 0.80 12.36 -15.43
N PHE A 24 0.69 13.16 -14.36
CA PHE A 24 -0.52 13.74 -13.74
C PHE A 24 -1.76 12.85 -13.42
N LYS A 25 -1.74 11.53 -13.66
CA LYS A 25 -2.92 10.65 -13.65
C LYS A 25 -3.83 10.72 -12.41
N HIS A 26 -3.27 10.61 -11.20
CA HIS A 26 -4.08 10.63 -9.97
C HIS A 26 -4.67 12.02 -9.68
N VAL A 27 -3.85 13.05 -9.85
CA VAL A 27 -4.26 14.45 -9.64
C VAL A 27 -5.36 14.81 -10.63
N GLU A 28 -5.18 14.44 -11.89
CA GLU A 28 -6.19 14.61 -12.95
C GLU A 28 -7.51 13.93 -12.58
N SER A 29 -7.50 12.68 -12.14
CA SER A 29 -8.72 11.97 -11.75
C SER A 29 -9.48 12.70 -10.63
N VAL A 30 -8.77 13.19 -9.61
CA VAL A 30 -9.37 13.94 -8.50
C VAL A 30 -9.96 15.28 -8.98
N LEU A 31 -9.23 16.01 -9.83
CA LEU A 31 -9.72 17.28 -10.38
C LEU A 31 -10.91 17.08 -11.33
N ARG A 32 -10.90 16.03 -12.16
CA ARG A 32 -12.04 15.68 -13.02
C ARG A 32 -13.27 15.35 -12.19
N ASN A 33 -13.13 14.63 -11.07
CA ASN A 33 -14.24 14.39 -10.15
C ASN A 33 -14.81 15.69 -9.55
N PHE A 34 -13.97 16.69 -9.29
CA PHE A 34 -14.43 18.02 -8.88
C PHE A 34 -15.20 18.71 -10.01
N ALA A 35 -14.68 18.74 -11.23
CA ALA A 35 -15.38 19.33 -12.37
C ALA A 35 -16.72 18.62 -12.63
N SER A 36 -16.76 17.29 -12.61
CA SER A 36 -18.00 16.51 -12.73
C SER A 36 -19.00 16.84 -11.64
N TYR A 37 -18.55 17.07 -10.40
CA TYR A 37 -19.42 17.55 -9.34
C TYR A 37 -20.01 18.92 -9.68
N THR A 38 -19.19 19.89 -10.10
CA THR A 38 -19.69 21.23 -10.45
C THR A 38 -20.72 21.20 -11.59
N LEU A 39 -20.55 20.31 -12.57
CA LEU A 39 -21.53 20.08 -13.62
C LEU A 39 -22.84 19.45 -13.09
N SER A 40 -22.74 18.54 -12.12
CA SER A 40 -23.90 17.84 -11.55
C SER A 40 -24.86 18.75 -10.78
N ILE A 41 -24.37 19.90 -10.33
CA ILE A 41 -25.14 20.94 -9.63
C ILE A 41 -25.34 22.20 -10.48
N ASP A 42 -25.08 22.10 -11.79
CA ASP A 42 -25.20 23.18 -12.77
C ASP A 42 -24.46 24.48 -12.36
N TYR A 43 -23.31 24.33 -11.69
CA TYR A 43 -22.49 25.45 -11.22
C TYR A 43 -21.62 26.00 -12.35
N ASN A 44 -21.77 27.30 -12.63
CA ASN A 44 -21.03 28.02 -13.70
C ASN A 44 -20.10 29.13 -13.18
N GLY A 45 -19.93 29.24 -11.85
CA GLY A 45 -19.09 30.26 -11.22
C GLY A 45 -17.59 29.96 -11.28
N SER A 46 -16.81 30.88 -10.70
CA SER A 46 -15.37 30.73 -10.49
C SER A 46 -15.07 29.72 -9.39
N ILE A 47 -13.86 29.17 -9.35
CA ILE A 47 -13.45 28.33 -8.21
C ILE A 47 -13.37 29.16 -6.93
N THR A 48 -14.20 28.83 -5.93
CA THR A 48 -14.20 29.46 -4.60
C THR A 48 -14.01 28.43 -3.50
N LEU A 49 -13.68 28.88 -2.29
CA LEU A 49 -13.62 28.03 -1.11
C LEU A 49 -14.96 27.35 -0.86
N GLU A 50 -16.07 28.07 -0.99
CA GLU A 50 -17.42 27.55 -0.75
C GLU A 50 -17.73 26.33 -1.62
N ILE A 51 -17.51 26.41 -2.94
CA ILE A 51 -17.84 25.32 -3.86
C ILE A 51 -16.92 24.10 -3.66
N VAL A 52 -15.66 24.34 -3.30
CA VAL A 52 -14.69 23.28 -3.00
C VAL A 52 -15.04 22.59 -1.69
N LEU A 53 -15.41 23.33 -0.63
CA LEU A 53 -15.83 22.76 0.64
C LEU A 53 -17.08 21.90 0.47
N LYS A 54 -18.10 22.39 -0.26
CA LYS A 54 -19.30 21.61 -0.59
C LYS A 54 -18.97 20.31 -1.31
N TRP A 55 -17.99 20.34 -2.23
CA TRP A 55 -17.54 19.13 -2.93
C TRP A 55 -16.80 18.14 -2.03
N ILE A 56 -15.81 18.59 -1.26
CA ILE A 56 -14.99 17.66 -0.47
C ILE A 56 -15.81 16.98 0.63
N SER A 57 -16.85 17.67 1.13
CA SER A 57 -17.81 17.15 2.11
C SER A 57 -18.90 16.24 1.51
N THR A 58 -18.87 15.95 0.21
CA THR A 58 -19.84 15.01 -0.39
C THR A 58 -19.65 13.58 0.11
N GLY A 59 -20.75 12.99 0.60
CA GLY A 59 -20.78 11.64 1.15
C GLY A 59 -20.14 11.52 2.55
N ARG A 60 -19.92 10.29 3.01
CA ARG A 60 -19.21 10.02 4.27
C ARG A 60 -17.72 9.87 3.98
N GLN A 61 -16.98 10.98 4.04
CA GLN A 61 -15.52 11.00 3.85
C GLN A 61 -14.82 11.26 5.18
N PHE A 62 -13.63 10.70 5.37
CA PHE A 62 -12.76 11.03 6.50
C PHE A 62 -12.04 12.36 6.25
N ASP A 63 -11.74 13.12 7.30
CA ASP A 63 -11.01 14.40 7.25
C ASP A 63 -9.72 14.33 6.44
N LYS A 64 -8.98 13.22 6.58
CA LYS A 64 -7.77 12.96 5.79
C LYS A 64 -8.02 12.92 4.29
N THR A 65 -9.13 12.34 3.86
CA THR A 65 -9.52 12.30 2.43
C THR A 65 -9.89 13.69 1.95
N MET A 66 -10.62 14.47 2.78
CA MET A 66 -10.96 15.86 2.47
C MET A 66 -9.70 16.73 2.34
N GLY A 67 -8.75 16.60 3.27
CA GLY A 67 -7.46 17.27 3.22
C GLY A 67 -6.64 16.95 1.97
N ARG A 68 -6.58 15.68 1.55
CA ARG A 68 -5.88 15.28 0.31
C ARG A 68 -6.52 15.88 -0.95
N LYS A 69 -7.86 15.99 -0.98
CA LYS A 69 -8.54 16.68 -2.07
C LYS A 69 -8.15 18.16 -2.12
N LEU A 70 -8.03 18.83 -0.97
CA LEU A 70 -7.57 20.22 -0.91
C LEU A 70 -6.11 20.38 -1.38
N GLU A 71 -5.22 19.46 -1.03
CA GLU A 71 -3.83 19.45 -1.52
C GLU A 71 -3.75 19.37 -3.06
N VAL A 72 -4.66 18.62 -3.68
CA VAL A 72 -4.78 18.52 -5.15
C VAL A 72 -5.39 19.80 -5.75
N ILE A 73 -6.44 20.33 -5.14
CA ILE A 73 -7.16 21.51 -5.65
C ILE A 73 -6.33 22.78 -5.52
N ARG A 74 -5.53 22.94 -4.45
CA ARG A 74 -4.82 24.20 -4.18
C ARG A 74 -3.91 24.64 -5.33
N PRO A 75 -3.02 23.79 -5.90
CA PRO A 75 -2.24 24.17 -7.08
C PRO A 75 -3.09 24.55 -8.30
N PHE A 76 -4.21 23.85 -8.53
CA PHE A 76 -5.14 24.20 -9.59
C PHE A 76 -5.78 25.57 -9.35
N SER A 77 -6.24 25.86 -8.13
CA SER A 77 -6.82 27.16 -7.79
C SER A 77 -5.84 28.32 -7.99
N LYS A 78 -4.56 28.14 -7.61
CA LYS A 78 -3.49 29.13 -7.87
C LYS A 78 -3.27 29.39 -9.35
N TYR A 79 -3.37 28.35 -10.18
CA TYR A 79 -3.29 28.51 -11.63
C TYR A 79 -4.48 29.32 -12.15
N VAL A 80 -5.70 29.01 -11.70
CA VAL A 80 -6.92 29.68 -12.15
C VAL A 80 -6.95 31.16 -11.75
N THR A 81 -6.48 31.52 -10.55
CA THR A 81 -6.46 32.92 -10.09
C THR A 81 -5.61 33.84 -10.96
N ALA A 82 -4.70 33.30 -11.78
CA ALA A 82 -3.94 34.11 -12.74
C ALA A 82 -4.77 34.61 -13.93
N PHE A 83 -5.95 34.00 -14.18
CA PHE A 83 -6.79 34.28 -15.34
C PHE A 83 -8.23 34.64 -14.97
N ASP A 84 -8.62 34.43 -13.71
CA ASP A 84 -9.98 34.60 -13.22
C ASP A 84 -9.96 35.38 -11.91
N ASN A 85 -10.32 36.67 -11.96
CA ASN A 85 -10.27 37.59 -10.82
C ASN A 85 -11.26 37.26 -9.70
N LYS A 86 -12.29 36.45 -9.99
CA LYS A 86 -13.28 35.98 -9.01
C LYS A 86 -12.90 34.62 -8.41
N ALA A 87 -11.80 34.02 -8.84
CA ALA A 87 -11.32 32.76 -8.29
C ALA A 87 -10.52 32.99 -7.00
N GLU A 88 -10.62 32.04 -6.08
CA GLU A 88 -9.94 32.07 -4.79
C GLU A 88 -8.85 31.00 -4.72
N ILE A 89 -7.73 31.33 -4.05
CA ILE A 89 -6.70 30.35 -3.73
C ILE A 89 -7.16 29.52 -2.53
N ILE A 90 -7.34 28.22 -2.73
CA ILE A 90 -7.93 27.35 -1.71
C ILE A 90 -6.93 27.08 -0.57
N PRO A 91 -7.24 27.46 0.69
CA PRO A 91 -6.41 27.18 1.86
C PRO A 91 -6.35 25.69 2.20
N LEU A 92 -5.25 25.27 2.84
CA LEU A 92 -5.16 23.95 3.46
C LEU A 92 -5.62 24.07 4.91
N VAL A 93 -6.83 23.60 5.21
CA VAL A 93 -7.46 23.75 6.53
C VAL A 93 -7.33 22.50 7.43
N TYR A 94 -6.97 21.35 6.85
CA TYR A 94 -6.76 20.11 7.60
C TYR A 94 -5.29 19.99 8.01
N LYS A 95 -5.05 19.83 9.31
CA LYS A 95 -3.74 19.41 9.83
C LYS A 95 -3.52 17.93 9.51
N ASN A 96 -2.26 17.51 9.46
CA ASN A 96 -1.91 16.09 9.62
C ASN A 96 -2.47 15.12 8.55
N VAL A 97 -2.71 15.61 7.34
CA VAL A 97 -3.19 14.83 6.18
C VAL A 97 -2.25 13.66 5.81
N HIS A 98 -1.00 13.75 6.25
CA HIS A 98 0.04 12.75 6.05
C HIS A 98 0.34 11.89 7.28
N ASP A 99 -0.41 12.04 8.38
CA ASP A 99 -0.18 11.24 9.59
C ASP A 99 -0.20 9.76 9.24
N ARG A 100 0.83 9.06 9.69
CA ARG A 100 0.99 7.64 9.44
C ARG A 100 0.31 6.92 10.62
N PRO A 101 -0.82 6.25 10.40
CA PRO A 101 -1.46 5.49 11.46
C PRO A 101 -0.59 4.29 11.86
N THR A 102 -0.71 3.88 13.12
CA THR A 102 -0.01 2.73 13.68
C THR A 102 -0.35 1.48 12.86
N PRO A 103 0.66 0.81 12.26
CA PRO A 103 0.42 -0.42 11.51
C PRO A 103 0.00 -1.54 12.47
N TYR A 104 -0.83 -2.46 11.97
CA TYR A 104 -1.09 -3.69 12.70
C TYR A 104 0.09 -4.64 12.50
N ILE A 105 0.54 -5.34 13.55
CA ILE A 105 1.57 -6.36 13.41
C ILE A 105 0.93 -7.72 13.62
N TYR A 106 0.87 -8.50 12.55
CA TYR A 106 0.35 -9.86 12.60
C TYR A 106 1.23 -10.80 13.42
N THR A 107 0.61 -11.73 14.12
CA THR A 107 1.28 -12.88 14.73
C THR A 107 1.30 -14.07 13.78
N GLU A 108 2.16 -15.05 14.05
CA GLU A 108 2.23 -16.29 13.26
C GLU A 108 0.90 -17.06 13.29
N ASP A 109 0.29 -17.19 14.48
CA ASP A 109 -1.02 -17.85 14.65
C ASP A 109 -2.12 -17.18 13.82
N GLU A 110 -2.13 -15.85 13.74
CA GLU A 110 -3.08 -15.11 12.91
C GLU A 110 -2.88 -15.43 11.43
N ILE A 111 -1.63 -15.53 10.96
CA ILE A 111 -1.36 -15.87 9.56
C ILE A 111 -1.77 -17.31 9.26
N ILE A 112 -1.51 -18.24 10.16
CA ILE A 112 -1.97 -19.63 10.04
C ILE A 112 -3.50 -19.67 9.92
N LYS A 113 -4.22 -18.94 10.78
CA LYS A 113 -5.68 -18.81 10.72
C LYS A 113 -6.16 -18.20 9.39
N LEU A 114 -5.55 -17.12 8.94
CA LEU A 114 -5.89 -16.47 7.66
C LEU A 114 -5.66 -17.42 6.47
N MET A 115 -4.54 -18.14 6.45
CA MET A 115 -4.21 -19.10 5.40
C MET A 115 -5.14 -20.32 5.42
N ALA A 116 -5.59 -20.77 6.60
CA ALA A 116 -6.60 -21.80 6.73
C ALA A 116 -7.97 -21.32 6.22
N GLU A 117 -8.39 -20.12 6.61
CA GLU A 117 -9.68 -19.53 6.25
C GLU A 117 -9.84 -19.33 4.73
N CYS A 118 -8.74 -19.27 3.98
CA CYS A 118 -8.79 -19.19 2.51
C CYS A 118 -9.55 -20.36 1.87
N GLN A 119 -9.62 -21.53 2.51
CA GLN A 119 -10.37 -22.69 2.01
C GLN A 119 -11.88 -22.45 1.96
N ASN A 120 -12.40 -21.51 2.75
CA ASN A 120 -13.82 -21.17 2.82
C ASN A 120 -14.23 -20.12 1.77
N ILE A 121 -13.26 -19.59 0.99
CA ILE A 121 -13.56 -18.67 -0.10
C ILE A 121 -14.21 -19.45 -1.25
N TYR A 122 -15.34 -18.95 -1.75
CA TYR A 122 -15.97 -19.51 -2.96
C TYR A 122 -14.98 -19.57 -4.13
N SER A 123 -14.63 -20.80 -4.51
CA SER A 123 -13.59 -21.14 -5.46
C SER A 123 -13.92 -22.50 -6.10
N PRO A 124 -14.88 -22.55 -7.05
CA PRO A 124 -15.40 -23.81 -7.61
C PRO A 124 -14.32 -24.67 -8.28
N ASP A 125 -13.26 -24.03 -8.80
CA ASP A 125 -12.10 -24.68 -9.37
C ASP A 125 -10.92 -24.80 -8.40
N GLY A 126 -11.06 -24.39 -7.13
CA GLY A 126 -9.99 -24.40 -6.12
C GLY A 126 -8.85 -23.40 -6.34
N ILE A 127 -8.76 -22.75 -7.50
CA ILE A 127 -7.64 -21.88 -7.87
C ILE A 127 -7.63 -20.61 -7.05
N ARG A 128 -8.80 -19.96 -6.87
CA ARG A 128 -8.89 -18.72 -6.10
C ARG A 128 -8.46 -18.95 -4.65
N ALA A 129 -9.04 -19.96 -3.97
CA ALA A 129 -8.68 -20.27 -2.59
C ALA A 129 -7.18 -20.53 -2.42
N THR A 130 -6.61 -21.35 -3.31
CA THR A 130 -5.17 -21.69 -3.28
C THR A 130 -4.29 -20.46 -3.54
N SER A 131 -4.64 -19.64 -4.53
CA SER A 131 -3.86 -18.44 -4.88
C SER A 131 -3.84 -17.44 -3.74
N ILE A 132 -4.98 -17.17 -3.11
CA ILE A 132 -5.05 -16.24 -1.97
C ILE A 132 -4.23 -16.77 -0.79
N LYS A 133 -4.33 -18.07 -0.47
CA LYS A 133 -3.55 -18.71 0.59
C LYS A 133 -2.04 -18.52 0.37
N ILE A 134 -1.57 -18.79 -0.85
CA ILE A 134 -0.14 -18.68 -1.17
C ILE A 134 0.32 -17.23 -1.21
N VAL A 135 -0.48 -16.31 -1.73
CA VAL A 135 -0.15 -14.89 -1.72
C VAL A 135 -0.04 -14.36 -0.28
N ILE A 136 -0.92 -14.78 0.64
CA ILE A 136 -0.81 -14.40 2.06
C ILE A 136 0.47 -14.92 2.70
N GLY A 137 0.78 -16.22 2.50
CA GLY A 137 2.03 -16.80 2.99
C GLY A 137 3.26 -16.11 2.40
N LEU A 138 3.20 -15.75 1.11
CA LEU A 138 4.27 -15.04 0.43
C LEU A 138 4.45 -13.62 1.00
N LEU A 139 3.37 -12.86 1.21
CA LEU A 139 3.41 -11.53 1.85
C LEU A 139 4.01 -11.60 3.25
N TRP A 140 3.66 -12.61 4.04
CA TRP A 140 4.26 -12.87 5.35
C TRP A 140 5.75 -13.15 5.27
N ALA A 141 6.15 -14.10 4.42
CA ALA A 141 7.54 -14.53 4.30
C ALA A 141 8.46 -13.42 3.78
N THR A 142 7.96 -12.59 2.86
CA THR A 142 8.80 -11.68 2.07
C THR A 142 8.53 -10.20 2.30
N GLY A 143 7.40 -9.79 2.87
CA GLY A 143 7.07 -8.37 3.06
C GLY A 143 6.83 -7.60 1.75
N LEU A 144 6.49 -8.30 0.66
CA LEU A 144 6.10 -7.68 -0.59
C LEU A 144 4.91 -6.72 -0.39
N ARG A 145 4.79 -5.72 -1.27
CA ARG A 145 3.57 -4.92 -1.38
C ARG A 145 2.45 -5.80 -1.95
N PRO A 146 1.18 -5.59 -1.59
CA PRO A 146 0.06 -6.39 -2.09
C PRO A 146 -0.08 -6.42 -3.62
N SER A 147 0.37 -5.36 -4.30
CA SER A 147 0.38 -5.26 -5.76
C SER A 147 1.52 -6.04 -6.44
N GLU A 148 2.62 -6.33 -5.73
CA GLU A 148 3.79 -7.00 -6.30
C GLU A 148 3.49 -8.48 -6.66
N PRO A 149 2.92 -9.33 -5.79
CA PRO A 149 2.68 -10.73 -6.15
C PRO A 149 1.63 -10.88 -7.27
N VAL A 150 0.60 -10.02 -7.32
CA VAL A 150 -0.44 -10.09 -8.36
C VAL A 150 0.06 -9.68 -9.76
N ASN A 151 1.21 -9.00 -9.83
CA ASN A 151 1.83 -8.58 -11.08
C ASN A 151 2.99 -9.49 -11.52
N LEU A 152 3.34 -10.52 -10.74
CA LEU A 152 4.35 -11.49 -11.14
C LEU A 152 3.90 -12.24 -12.39
N THR A 153 4.82 -12.41 -13.33
CA THR A 153 4.71 -13.33 -14.46
C THR A 153 5.39 -14.67 -14.14
N ASN A 154 5.25 -15.66 -15.01
CA ASN A 154 5.98 -16.93 -14.86
C ASN A 154 7.51 -16.75 -14.97
N ALA A 155 7.98 -15.78 -15.76
CA ALA A 155 9.40 -15.44 -15.89
C ALA A 155 9.99 -14.86 -14.59
N ASP A 156 9.16 -14.18 -13.80
CA ASP A 156 9.61 -13.47 -12.60
C ASP A 156 9.82 -14.40 -11.40
N VAL A 157 9.34 -15.65 -11.47
CA VAL A 157 9.42 -16.63 -10.37
C VAL A 157 10.51 -17.65 -10.66
N ASN A 158 11.73 -17.36 -10.19
CA ASN A 158 12.86 -18.28 -10.32
C ASN A 158 12.93 -19.23 -9.11
N LEU A 159 12.35 -20.43 -9.27
CA LEU A 159 12.33 -21.46 -8.23
C LEU A 159 13.69 -22.13 -8.00
N ASP A 160 14.62 -22.05 -8.96
CA ASP A 160 15.94 -22.68 -8.85
C ASP A 160 16.88 -21.84 -8.01
N ASN A 161 16.88 -20.52 -8.25
CA ASN A 161 17.67 -19.56 -7.50
C ASN A 161 16.96 -19.01 -6.26
N LEU A 162 15.70 -19.40 -6.02
CA LEU A 162 14.87 -18.93 -4.91
C LEU A 162 14.65 -17.41 -4.90
N VAL A 163 14.41 -16.83 -6.08
CA VAL A 163 14.29 -15.37 -6.27
C VAL A 163 13.01 -15.00 -7.02
N LEU A 164 12.36 -13.94 -6.56
CA LEU A 164 11.33 -13.20 -7.30
C LEU A 164 11.95 -11.95 -7.92
N HIS A 165 11.75 -11.75 -9.21
CA HIS A 165 12.06 -10.50 -9.90
C HIS A 165 10.87 -9.55 -9.81
N ILE A 166 10.97 -8.55 -8.93
CA ILE A 166 9.91 -7.56 -8.76
C ILE A 166 10.13 -6.43 -9.75
N LYS A 167 9.44 -6.53 -10.90
CA LYS A 167 9.40 -5.51 -11.94
C LYS A 167 8.54 -4.32 -11.53
N GLU A 168 8.95 -3.14 -12.00
CA GLU A 168 8.21 -1.88 -11.92
C GLU A 168 7.40 -1.63 -10.64
N THR A 169 8.10 -1.37 -9.54
CA THR A 169 7.44 -0.70 -8.42
C THR A 169 7.30 0.80 -8.71
N LYS A 170 6.25 1.42 -8.13
CA LYS A 170 6.08 2.88 -8.07
C LYS A 170 7.47 3.49 -7.84
N PHE A 171 7.97 4.29 -8.79
CA PHE A 171 9.32 4.90 -8.83
C PHE A 171 10.44 4.17 -9.61
N SER A 172 10.12 3.24 -10.52
CA SER A 172 11.06 2.77 -11.56
C SER A 172 12.31 2.03 -11.05
N LYS A 173 12.21 1.34 -9.90
CA LYS A 173 13.27 0.44 -9.42
C LYS A 173 12.76 -1.00 -9.43
N GLU A 174 13.47 -1.84 -10.17
CA GLU A 174 13.37 -3.28 -10.07
C GLU A 174 14.18 -3.77 -8.88
N ARG A 175 13.77 -4.90 -8.29
CA ARG A 175 14.56 -5.57 -7.26
C ARG A 175 14.34 -7.07 -7.27
N TYR A 176 15.31 -7.79 -6.74
CA TYR A 176 15.22 -9.21 -6.49
C TYR A 176 14.87 -9.46 -5.02
N VAL A 177 13.89 -10.33 -4.78
CA VAL A 177 13.44 -10.72 -3.44
C VAL A 177 13.63 -12.22 -3.28
N THR A 178 14.48 -12.61 -2.34
CA THR A 178 14.75 -14.02 -2.03
C THR A 178 13.65 -14.61 -1.17
N PHE A 179 13.42 -15.92 -1.29
CA PHE A 179 12.51 -16.68 -0.42
C PHE A 179 13.10 -18.04 -0.05
N ASP A 180 12.51 -18.72 0.93
CA ASP A 180 13.02 -20.01 1.40
C ASP A 180 12.43 -21.23 0.65
N ASN A 181 12.95 -22.42 0.94
CA ASN A 181 12.49 -23.67 0.33
C ASN A 181 11.02 -24.02 0.64
N SER A 182 10.48 -23.55 1.76
CA SER A 182 9.06 -23.77 2.09
C SER A 182 8.16 -22.98 1.13
N VAL A 183 8.55 -21.75 0.79
CA VAL A 183 7.87 -20.93 -0.23
C VAL A 183 8.03 -21.56 -1.62
N LYS A 184 9.24 -22.03 -1.98
CA LYS A 184 9.48 -22.77 -3.24
C LYS A 184 8.49 -23.92 -3.40
N TYR A 185 8.35 -24.75 -2.36
CA TYR A 185 7.46 -25.91 -2.39
C TYR A 185 6.01 -25.52 -2.66
N GLN A 186 5.50 -24.46 -2.01
CA GLN A 186 4.13 -23.99 -2.23
C GLN A 186 3.94 -23.37 -3.63
N LEU A 187 4.88 -22.55 -4.10
CA LEU A 187 4.83 -21.97 -5.44
C LEU A 187 4.89 -23.03 -6.54
N TYR A 188 5.71 -24.06 -6.36
CA TYR A 188 5.82 -25.19 -7.27
C TYR A 188 4.52 -26.00 -7.33
N LYS A 189 3.94 -26.36 -6.18
CA LYS A 189 2.64 -27.07 -6.13
C LYS A 189 1.53 -26.28 -6.81
N TYR A 190 1.52 -24.97 -6.62
CA TYR A 190 0.58 -24.09 -7.30
C TYR A 190 0.79 -24.05 -8.80
N LYS A 191 2.04 -24.00 -9.26
CA LYS A 191 2.38 -24.08 -10.69
C LYS A 191 1.83 -25.37 -11.32
N LEU A 192 1.99 -26.51 -10.67
CA LEU A 192 1.43 -27.77 -11.18
C LEU A 192 -0.11 -27.75 -11.20
N LEU A 193 -0.75 -27.24 -10.14
CA LEU A 193 -2.21 -27.13 -10.06
C LEU A 193 -2.80 -26.26 -11.18
N LYS A 194 -2.18 -25.10 -11.46
CA LYS A 194 -2.66 -24.21 -12.53
C LYS A 194 -2.44 -24.82 -13.91
N GLU A 195 -1.32 -25.51 -14.13
CA GLU A 195 -1.02 -26.19 -15.40
C GLU A 195 -2.00 -27.34 -15.66
N GLN A 196 -2.35 -28.11 -14.63
CA GLN A 196 -3.35 -29.16 -14.72
C GLN A 196 -4.74 -28.61 -15.13
N LYS A 197 -5.11 -27.41 -14.65
CA LYS A 197 -6.44 -26.83 -14.86
C LYS A 197 -6.56 -25.99 -16.12
N PHE A 198 -5.50 -25.29 -16.51
CA PHE A 198 -5.54 -24.28 -17.57
C PHE A 198 -4.49 -24.49 -18.67
N GLY A 199 -3.77 -25.60 -18.62
CA GLY A 199 -2.63 -25.88 -19.50
C GLY A 199 -1.37 -25.10 -19.12
N ILE A 200 -0.27 -25.44 -19.79
CA ILE A 200 1.02 -24.76 -19.63
C ILE A 200 0.87 -23.29 -20.06
N LYS A 201 1.37 -22.38 -19.22
CA LYS A 201 1.33 -20.93 -19.45
C LYS A 201 2.69 -20.41 -19.92
N GLY A 202 2.67 -19.43 -20.81
CA GLY A 202 3.86 -18.76 -21.31
C GLY A 202 4.61 -17.98 -20.21
N LEU A 203 5.87 -17.64 -20.48
CA LEU A 203 6.74 -16.95 -19.52
C LEU A 203 6.21 -15.58 -19.11
N GLU A 204 5.65 -14.82 -20.06
CA GLU A 204 5.10 -13.48 -19.80
C GLU A 204 3.65 -13.50 -19.28
N GLU A 205 3.02 -14.68 -19.18
CA GLU A 205 1.69 -14.78 -18.60
C GLU A 205 1.73 -14.63 -17.07
N PRO A 206 0.63 -14.14 -16.45
CA PRO A 206 0.55 -13.97 -15.01
C PRO A 206 0.87 -15.26 -14.24
N PHE A 207 1.56 -15.13 -13.11
CA PHE A 207 1.85 -16.26 -12.26
C PHE A 207 0.61 -16.70 -11.50
N PHE A 208 -0.13 -15.74 -10.90
CA PHE A 208 -1.31 -15.98 -10.07
C PHE A 208 -2.64 -15.70 -10.81
N TYR A 209 -3.60 -16.60 -10.60
CA TYR A 209 -4.93 -16.58 -11.20
C TYR A 209 -6.03 -16.60 -10.14
N THR A 210 -7.23 -16.23 -10.55
CA THR A 210 -8.49 -16.46 -9.83
C THR A 210 -9.35 -17.44 -10.63
N THR A 211 -10.57 -17.70 -10.14
CA THR A 211 -11.51 -18.64 -10.75
C THR A 211 -11.69 -18.41 -12.25
N GLY A 212 -11.70 -19.51 -13.01
CA GLY A 212 -11.87 -19.50 -14.46
C GLY A 212 -10.64 -19.03 -15.24
N GLY A 213 -9.44 -19.13 -14.66
CA GLY A 213 -8.19 -18.83 -15.34
C GLY A 213 -7.97 -17.34 -15.63
N LYS A 214 -8.68 -16.45 -14.91
CA LYS A 214 -8.47 -15.00 -15.02
C LYS A 214 -7.29 -14.58 -14.14
N PRO A 215 -6.47 -13.60 -14.55
CA PRO A 215 -5.39 -13.11 -13.71
C PRO A 215 -5.89 -12.62 -12.34
N LEU A 216 -5.16 -12.92 -11.28
CA LEU A 216 -5.46 -12.37 -9.96
C LEU A 216 -5.16 -10.87 -9.97
N THR A 217 -6.11 -10.05 -9.54
CA THR A 217 -5.94 -8.60 -9.46
C THR A 217 -5.81 -8.14 -8.02
N GLU A 218 -5.21 -6.97 -7.79
CA GLU A 218 -5.13 -6.37 -6.45
C GLU A 218 -6.52 -6.19 -5.81
N ARG A 219 -7.54 -5.83 -6.63
CA ARG A 219 -8.93 -5.71 -6.17
C ARG A 219 -9.49 -7.07 -5.72
N ALA A 220 -9.23 -8.13 -6.48
CA ALA A 220 -9.69 -9.47 -6.12
C ALA A 220 -9.00 -9.99 -4.86
N LEU A 221 -7.68 -9.75 -4.72
CA LEU A 221 -6.92 -10.06 -3.52
C LEU A 221 -7.44 -9.30 -2.30
N ALA A 222 -7.65 -7.98 -2.41
CA ALA A 222 -8.19 -7.16 -1.34
C ALA A 222 -9.61 -7.59 -0.92
N TYR A 223 -10.44 -7.96 -1.89
CA TYR A 223 -11.78 -8.48 -1.61
C TYR A 223 -11.73 -9.84 -0.90
N ALA A 224 -10.90 -10.78 -1.35
CA ALA A 224 -10.70 -12.05 -0.68
C ALA A 224 -10.18 -11.85 0.76
N PHE A 225 -9.21 -10.95 0.95
CA PHE A 225 -8.71 -10.61 2.28
C PHE A 225 -9.79 -10.03 3.21
N LYS A 226 -10.68 -9.18 2.67
CA LYS A 226 -11.83 -8.66 3.42
C LYS A 226 -12.73 -9.78 3.94
N LEU A 227 -12.91 -10.86 3.18
CA LEU A 227 -13.76 -11.99 3.56
C LEU A 227 -13.15 -12.84 4.68
N ILE A 228 -11.84 -13.07 4.65
CA ILE A 228 -11.17 -13.98 5.60
C ILE A 228 -10.71 -13.28 6.88
N ARG A 229 -10.35 -11.99 6.84
CA ARG A 229 -9.79 -11.29 8.01
C ARG A 229 -10.66 -11.25 9.27
N PRO A 230 -11.99 -11.42 9.26
CA PRO A 230 -12.75 -11.53 10.49
C PRO A 230 -12.34 -12.72 11.37
N CYS A 231 -11.75 -13.79 10.80
CA CYS A 231 -11.41 -15.01 11.55
C CYS A 231 -10.34 -14.79 12.64
N ILE A 232 -9.57 -13.70 12.55
CA ILE A 232 -8.54 -13.37 13.56
C ILE A 232 -9.03 -12.39 14.63
N ALA A 233 -10.25 -11.84 14.52
CA ALA A 233 -10.84 -10.91 15.48
C ALA A 233 -9.92 -9.71 15.87
N ALA A 234 -9.06 -9.29 14.94
CA ALA A 234 -8.05 -8.25 15.18
C ALA A 234 -8.67 -6.88 15.52
N LYS A 235 -8.02 -6.16 16.45
CA LYS A 235 -8.45 -4.83 16.93
C LYS A 235 -7.37 -3.76 16.64
N PRO A 236 -7.22 -3.31 15.39
CA PRO A 236 -6.27 -2.26 15.03
C PRO A 236 -6.65 -0.90 15.64
N ILE A 237 -5.64 -0.15 16.10
CA ILE A 237 -5.83 1.18 16.75
C ILE A 237 -5.89 2.31 15.71
N GLY A 238 -5.22 2.18 14.56
CA GLY A 238 -5.10 3.24 13.55
C GLY A 238 -6.06 3.13 12.35
N TYR A 239 -6.78 2.03 12.20
CA TYR A 239 -7.67 1.76 11.08
C TYR A 239 -8.91 1.01 11.56
N SER A 240 -9.99 1.05 10.78
CA SER A 240 -11.19 0.25 11.07
C SER A 240 -11.00 -1.25 10.86
N HIS A 241 -9.90 -1.66 10.23
CA HIS A 241 -9.59 -3.05 9.93
C HIS A 241 -8.11 -3.24 9.61
N VAL A 242 -7.62 -4.45 9.80
CA VAL A 242 -6.29 -4.87 9.36
C VAL A 242 -6.19 -4.88 7.83
N ARG A 243 -4.98 -4.72 7.29
CA ARG A 243 -4.75 -4.49 5.84
C ARG A 243 -3.65 -5.41 5.30
N LEU A 244 -3.73 -5.74 4.01
CA LEU A 244 -2.66 -6.45 3.32
C LEU A 244 -1.30 -5.74 3.38
N TYR A 245 -1.29 -4.41 3.44
CA TYR A 245 -0.04 -3.64 3.60
C TYR A 245 0.63 -3.85 4.97
N ASP A 246 -0.12 -4.28 5.98
CA ASP A 246 0.40 -4.48 7.33
C ASP A 246 1.35 -5.69 7.41
N PHE A 247 1.23 -6.69 6.50
CA PHE A 247 2.19 -7.81 6.38
C PHE A 247 3.62 -7.33 6.14
N ARG A 248 3.78 -6.28 5.36
CA ARG A 248 5.08 -5.67 5.09
C ARG A 248 5.64 -5.00 6.34
N HIS A 249 4.80 -4.34 7.13
CA HIS A 249 5.21 -3.79 8.41
C HIS A 249 5.62 -4.92 9.36
N THR A 250 4.84 -5.99 9.44
CA THR A 250 5.18 -7.18 10.21
C THR A 250 6.54 -7.75 9.81
N LYS A 251 6.80 -7.98 8.52
CA LYS A 251 8.10 -8.50 8.07
C LYS A 251 9.25 -7.58 8.46
N ALA A 252 9.09 -6.27 8.32
CA ALA A 252 10.11 -5.30 8.71
C ALA A 252 10.37 -5.34 10.22
N CYS A 253 9.32 -5.28 11.05
CA CYS A 253 9.44 -5.33 12.50
C CYS A 253 10.07 -6.65 12.97
N ASN A 254 9.64 -7.80 12.45
CA ASN A 254 10.21 -9.10 12.79
C ASN A 254 11.69 -9.20 12.40
N THR A 255 12.08 -8.62 11.26
CA THR A 255 13.49 -8.58 10.83
C THR A 255 14.34 -7.75 11.79
N ILE A 256 13.86 -6.58 12.21
CA ILE A 256 14.59 -5.72 13.13
C ILE A 256 14.65 -6.33 14.53
N LYS A 257 13.56 -6.96 14.99
CA LYS A 257 13.51 -7.73 16.24
C LYS A 257 14.55 -8.84 16.22
N TYR A 258 14.57 -9.67 15.17
CA TYR A 258 15.57 -10.72 14.99
C TYR A 258 16.99 -10.18 15.02
N TRP A 259 17.29 -9.12 14.25
CA TRP A 259 18.62 -8.51 14.27
C TRP A 259 19.02 -8.05 15.66
N THR A 260 18.09 -7.47 16.41
CA THR A 260 18.37 -7.03 17.76
C THR A 260 18.65 -8.19 18.71
N GLU A 261 17.83 -9.24 18.67
CA GLU A 261 18.01 -10.45 19.49
C GLU A 261 19.34 -11.16 19.19
N GLN A 262 19.81 -11.09 17.93
CA GLN A 262 21.10 -11.64 17.51
C GLN A 262 22.29 -10.68 17.70
N GLY A 263 22.09 -9.50 18.30
CA GLY A 263 23.15 -8.51 18.48
C GLY A 263 23.65 -7.86 17.18
N ILE A 264 22.93 -8.02 16.07
CA ILE A 264 23.23 -7.38 14.79
C ILE A 264 22.90 -5.88 14.87
N ASP A 265 23.80 -5.05 14.37
CA ASP A 265 23.63 -3.60 14.35
C ASP A 265 22.49 -3.20 13.39
N VAL A 266 21.33 -2.88 13.97
CA VAL A 266 20.14 -2.46 13.23
C VAL A 266 20.43 -1.21 12.41
N ASN A 267 21.12 -0.21 12.96
CA ASN A 267 21.34 1.06 12.28
C ASN A 267 22.17 0.88 11.00
N LYS A 268 23.17 0.00 11.02
CA LYS A 268 23.96 -0.36 9.83
C LYS A 268 23.14 -1.14 8.80
N ASN A 269 22.21 -1.99 9.24
CA ASN A 269 21.45 -2.87 8.36
C ASN A 269 20.11 -2.27 7.86
N LEU A 270 19.66 -1.14 8.41
CA LEU A 270 18.44 -0.46 7.97
C LEU A 270 18.46 -0.10 6.48
N TYR A 271 19.62 0.27 5.92
CA TYR A 271 19.76 0.52 4.49
C TYR A 271 19.47 -0.73 3.64
N ILE A 272 19.94 -1.90 4.10
CA ILE A 272 19.68 -3.19 3.44
C ILE A 272 18.19 -3.50 3.47
N LEU A 273 17.55 -3.34 4.64
CA LEU A 273 16.10 -3.52 4.77
C LEU A 273 15.32 -2.53 3.89
N SER A 274 15.76 -1.26 3.83
CA SER A 274 15.17 -0.24 2.97
C SER A 274 15.19 -0.65 1.49
N THR A 275 16.34 -1.15 1.02
CA THR A 275 16.54 -1.61 -0.35
C THR A 275 15.71 -2.86 -0.65
N TYR A 276 15.72 -3.85 0.26
CA TYR A 276 14.91 -5.06 0.17
C TYR A 276 13.40 -4.75 0.12
N MET A 277 12.96 -3.81 0.94
CA MET A 277 11.59 -3.32 0.95
C MET A 277 11.31 -2.50 -0.34
N GLY A 278 12.31 -1.86 -0.94
CA GLY A 278 12.14 -0.97 -2.08
C GLY A 278 11.59 0.39 -1.67
N HIS A 279 12.09 0.94 -0.56
CA HIS A 279 11.83 2.31 -0.15
C HIS A 279 12.72 3.29 -0.93
N VAL A 280 12.14 4.43 -1.31
CA VAL A 280 12.88 5.50 -2.01
C VAL A 280 13.55 6.43 -1.00
N LYS A 281 12.93 6.60 0.17
CA LYS A 281 13.40 7.49 1.23
C LYS A 281 13.76 6.66 2.47
N PRO A 282 14.97 6.81 3.03
CA PRO A 282 15.34 6.12 4.28
C PRO A 282 14.37 6.35 5.44
N GLN A 283 13.72 7.53 5.48
CA GLN A 283 12.70 7.89 6.47
C GLN A 283 11.47 6.97 6.45
N ASP A 284 11.17 6.32 5.32
CA ASP A 284 10.11 5.32 5.24
C ASP A 284 10.47 4.03 5.98
N THR A 285 11.77 3.75 6.15
CA THR A 285 12.29 2.61 6.92
C THR A 285 12.41 2.94 8.41
N TYR A 286 12.80 4.17 8.78
CA TYR A 286 12.84 4.60 10.18
C TYR A 286 11.46 4.53 10.88
N TRP A 287 10.37 4.61 10.10
CA TRP A 287 9.01 4.40 10.60
C TRP A 287 8.83 3.08 11.34
N TYR A 288 9.56 2.02 10.98
CA TYR A 288 9.45 0.71 11.64
C TYR A 288 10.01 0.70 13.06
N LEU A 289 10.96 1.59 13.40
CA LEU A 289 11.57 1.66 14.74
C LEU A 289 10.64 2.29 15.77
N SER A 290 9.79 3.21 15.34
CA SER A 290 8.85 3.95 16.19
C SER A 290 7.43 3.40 16.13
N ALA A 291 7.18 2.32 15.40
CA ALA A 291 5.83 1.87 15.06
C ALA A 291 5.18 0.93 16.09
N THR A 292 5.94 0.33 17.01
CA THR A 292 5.38 -0.66 17.96
C THR A 292 5.94 -0.49 19.37
N PRO A 293 5.12 -0.75 20.41
CA PRO A 293 5.56 -0.73 21.81
C PRO A 293 6.78 -1.61 22.06
N ASP A 294 6.79 -2.85 21.54
CA ASP A 294 7.91 -3.78 21.71
C ASP A 294 9.24 -3.23 21.17
N MET A 295 9.19 -2.47 20.07
CA MET A 295 10.39 -1.87 19.47
C MET A 295 10.85 -0.65 20.26
N LEU A 296 9.91 0.11 20.83
CA LEU A 296 10.21 1.20 21.76
C LEU A 296 10.84 0.65 23.04
N GLU A 297 10.27 -0.40 23.64
CA GLU A 297 10.81 -1.09 24.80
C GLU A 297 12.23 -1.60 24.52
N LEU A 298 12.44 -2.24 23.37
CA LEU A 298 13.76 -2.72 22.96
C LEU A 298 14.78 -1.59 22.76
N CYS A 299 14.35 -0.45 22.22
CA CYS A 299 15.20 0.74 22.11
C CYS A 299 15.50 1.33 23.50
N CYS A 300 14.50 1.40 24.39
CA CYS A 300 14.66 1.85 25.77
C CYS A 300 15.62 0.95 26.53
N SER A 301 15.49 -0.38 26.48
CA SER A 301 16.41 -1.30 27.17
C SER A 301 17.84 -1.22 26.63
N LYS A 302 18.04 -0.95 25.33
CA LYS A 302 19.38 -0.68 24.78
C LYS A 302 19.94 0.65 25.26
N TYR A 303 19.11 1.69 25.33
CA TYR A 303 19.49 2.98 25.88
C TYR A 303 19.86 2.87 27.36
N GLU A 304 19.06 2.17 28.15
CA GLU A 304 19.34 1.86 29.57
C GLU A 304 20.64 1.08 29.73
N LYS A 305 20.92 0.07 28.88
CA LYS A 305 22.22 -0.63 28.93
C LYS A 305 23.42 0.24 28.54
N MET A 306 23.23 1.25 27.69
CA MET A 306 24.30 2.08 27.16
C MET A 306 24.54 3.35 27.98
N PHE A 307 23.51 3.86 28.65
CA PHE A 307 23.51 5.15 29.36
C PHE A 307 22.93 5.08 30.78
N GLY A 308 22.30 3.97 31.17
CA GLY A 308 21.83 3.72 32.54
C GLY A 308 22.98 3.20 33.41
N GLY A 309 23.81 4.14 33.85
CA GLY A 309 24.84 3.89 34.86
C GLY A 309 24.21 3.51 36.20
N ASP A 310 24.75 2.42 36.74
CA ASP A 310 24.77 1.94 38.12
C ASP A 310 23.47 1.65 38.88
N GLN A 311 23.49 0.47 39.52
CA GLN A 311 22.64 0.09 40.63
C GLN A 311 22.48 1.26 41.58
N ILE A 312 21.24 1.71 41.80
CA ILE A 312 20.91 2.36 43.07
C ILE A 312 20.91 1.23 44.09
N ASP A 313 22.07 1.02 44.72
CA ASP A 313 22.19 0.23 45.93
C ASP A 313 21.22 0.78 46.98
N ALA A 314 20.64 -0.17 47.71
CA ALA A 314 19.64 0.02 48.74
C ALA A 314 19.99 1.11 49.76
N PHE A 315 19.02 1.97 50.04
CA PHE A 315 18.67 2.45 51.39
C PHE A 315 17.15 2.73 51.44
#